data_AF-A0A101LR59-F1
#
_entry.id   AF-A0A101LR59-F1
#
_cell.length_a   1.000
_cell.length_b   1.000
_cell.length_c   1.000
_cell.angle_alpha   90.00
_cell.angle_beta   90.00
_cell.angle_gamma   90.00
#
_symmetry.space_group_name_H-M   'P 1'
#
loop_
_entity.id
_entity.type
_entity.pdbx_description
1 polymer ?
#
loop_
_entity_poly.entity_id
_entity_poly.type
_entity_poly.pdbx_seq_one_letter_code
_entity_poly.pdbx_strand_id
1 'polypeptide(L)'
;MSIPSAIPWELISRDTEFVATTRAKARLVTALLVIAALYYFALPLGASLLKPLFQHSLVGELNVGLVFALSQYPVGGLLALAYLRGTRTLDARLQAVRQRYLPEVAP
;
A
#
# COMPACT_ATOMS: atom_id res chain seq x y z
N MET A 1 -0.60 40.56 -17.44
CA MET A 1 -0.34 39.11 -17.47
C MET A 1 -0.68 38.57 -16.09
N SER A 2 -1.82 37.89 -15.93
CA SER A 2 -2.18 37.21 -14.68
C SER A 2 -1.25 36.00 -14.52
N ILE A 3 -0.27 36.14 -13.65
CA ILE A 3 0.54 35.01 -13.16
C ILE A 3 -0.47 34.01 -12.56
N PRO A 4 -0.40 32.70 -12.87
CA PRO A 4 -1.30 31.72 -12.26
C PRO A 4 -1.31 31.92 -10.75
N SER A 5 -2.50 31.90 -10.15
CA SER A 5 -2.68 31.98 -8.70
C SER A 5 -1.78 30.93 -8.06
N ALA A 6 -0.68 31.37 -7.47
CA ALA A 6 0.33 30.46 -6.95
C ALA A 6 -0.34 29.53 -5.93
N ILE A 7 -0.29 28.21 -6.18
CA ILE A 7 -0.84 27.22 -5.25
C ILE A 7 -0.29 27.52 -3.86
N PRO A 8 -1.14 27.71 -2.83
CA PRO A 8 -0.70 28.16 -1.52
C PRO A 8 -0.09 27.01 -0.71
N TRP A 9 1.05 26.48 -1.16
CA TRP A 9 1.73 25.32 -0.58
C TRP A 9 2.04 25.49 0.91
N GLU A 10 2.43 26.69 1.34
CA GLU A 10 2.68 27.02 2.75
C GLU A 10 1.44 26.90 3.63
N LEU A 11 0.25 27.18 3.09
CA LEU A 11 -1.00 27.03 3.85
C LEU A 11 -1.45 25.57 3.88
N ILE A 12 -1.31 24.86 2.76
CA ILE A 12 -1.66 23.43 2.66
C ILE A 12 -0.74 22.58 3.55
N SER A 13 0.56 22.87 3.60
CA SER A 13 1.53 22.10 4.39
C SER A 13 1.32 22.24 5.90
N ARG A 14 0.70 23.33 6.34
CA ARG A 14 0.37 23.60 7.75
C ARG A 14 -1.04 23.15 8.13
N ASP A 15 -1.86 22.78 7.15
CA ASP A 15 -3.21 22.28 7.41
C ASP A 15 -3.15 20.95 8.18
N THR A 16 -3.82 20.92 9.33
CA THR A 16 -3.80 19.76 10.24
C THR A 16 -4.42 18.52 9.61
N GLU A 17 -5.45 18.68 8.76
CA GLU A 17 -6.12 17.59 8.08
C GLU A 17 -5.24 17.01 6.97
N PHE A 18 -4.53 17.87 6.23
CA PHE A 18 -3.55 17.45 5.23
C PHE A 18 -2.40 16.65 5.84
N VAL A 19 -1.79 17.16 6.91
CA VAL A 19 -0.68 16.49 7.59
C VAL A 19 -1.12 15.16 8.22
N ALA A 20 -2.28 15.14 8.89
CA ALA A 20 -2.82 13.93 9.49
C ALA A 20 -3.12 12.85 8.44
N THR A 21 -3.72 13.25 7.32
CA THR A 21 -4.07 12.32 6.23
C THR A 21 -2.83 11.80 5.50
N THR A 22 -1.83 12.65 5.29
CA THR A 22 -0.54 12.24 4.70
C THR A 22 0.19 11.25 5.60
N ARG A 23 0.20 11.49 6.93
CA ARG A 23 0.78 10.55 7.89
C ARG A 23 0.01 9.22 7.92
N ALA A 24 -1.31 9.26 7.84
CA ALA A 24 -2.14 8.06 7.77
C ALA A 24 -1.85 7.26 6.49
N LYS A 25 -1.70 7.93 5.34
CA LYS A 25 -1.29 7.30 4.07
C LYS A 25 0.07 6.63 4.19
N ALA A 26 1.06 7.33 4.76
CA ALA A 26 2.39 6.77 4.98
C ALA A 26 2.32 5.50 5.83
N ARG A 27 1.60 5.52 6.97
CA ARG A 27 1.42 4.33 7.81
C ARG A 27 0.74 3.17 7.07
N LEU A 28 -0.32 3.44 6.30
CA LEU A 28 -1.01 2.42 5.51
C LEU A 28 -0.06 1.76 4.51
N VAL A 29 0.66 2.57 3.72
CA VAL A 29 1.59 2.06 2.70
C VAL A 29 2.76 1.32 3.35
N THR A 30 3.35 1.85 4.41
CA THR A 30 4.45 1.19 5.12
C THR A 30 4.01 -0.12 5.74
N ALA A 31 2.82 -0.19 6.35
CA ALA A 31 2.31 -1.44 6.91
C ALA A 31 2.10 -2.50 5.82
N LEU A 32 1.46 -2.13 4.71
CA LEU A 32 1.26 -3.04 3.57
C LEU A 32 2.59 -3.49 2.97
N LEU A 33 3.56 -2.58 2.86
CA LEU A 33 4.90 -2.89 2.37
C LEU A 33 5.61 -3.88 3.30
N VAL A 34 5.56 -3.70 4.62
CA VAL A 34 6.17 -4.62 5.58
C VAL A 34 5.52 -6.00 5.49
N ILE A 35 4.18 -6.06 5.43
CA ILE A 35 3.46 -7.34 5.27
C ILE A 35 3.88 -8.02 3.95
N ALA A 36 3.92 -7.28 2.85
CA ALA A 36 4.34 -7.80 1.56
C ALA A 36 5.80 -8.27 1.61
N ALA A 37 6.71 -7.46 2.14
CA ALA A 37 8.11 -7.82 2.25
C ALA A 37 8.29 -9.12 3.04
N LEU A 38 7.69 -9.22 4.22
CA LEU A 38 7.75 -10.43 5.04
C LEU A 38 7.20 -11.66 4.30
N TYR A 39 6.06 -11.53 3.63
CA TYR A 39 5.42 -12.66 2.94
C TYR A 39 6.15 -13.10 1.68
N TYR A 40 6.48 -12.16 0.80
CA TYR A 40 7.07 -12.49 -0.51
C TYR A 40 8.53 -12.90 -0.39
N PHE A 41 9.30 -12.29 0.53
CA PHE A 41 10.67 -12.72 0.79
C PHE A 41 10.75 -13.99 1.65
N ALA A 42 9.66 -14.43 2.29
CA ALA A 42 9.63 -15.74 2.94
C ALA A 42 9.81 -16.90 1.94
N LEU A 43 9.52 -16.71 0.65
CA LEU A 43 9.76 -17.73 -0.38
C LEU A 43 11.26 -18.03 -0.56
N PRO A 44 12.13 -17.07 -0.94
CA PRO A 44 13.56 -17.33 -1.07
C PRO A 44 14.22 -17.68 0.28
N LEU A 45 13.81 -17.05 1.38
CA LEU A 45 14.33 -17.36 2.71
C LEU A 45 13.94 -18.78 3.14
N GLY A 46 12.69 -19.19 2.93
CA GLY A 46 12.22 -20.53 3.25
C GLY A 46 12.85 -21.60 2.37
N ALA A 47 13.03 -21.32 1.08
CA ALA A 47 13.73 -22.22 0.16
C ALA A 47 15.21 -22.44 0.53
N SER A 48 15.86 -21.44 1.12
CA SER A 48 17.27 -21.53 1.54
C SER A 48 17.44 -22.07 2.96
N LEU A 49 16.72 -21.51 3.94
CA LEU A 49 16.92 -21.76 5.38
C LEU A 49 16.00 -22.88 5.91
N LEU A 50 14.82 -23.06 5.32
CA LEU A 50 13.80 -24.02 5.74
C LEU A 50 13.56 -25.09 4.68
N LYS A 51 14.63 -25.49 4.00
CA LYS A 51 14.60 -26.46 2.89
C LYS A 51 13.83 -27.75 3.22
N PRO A 52 13.97 -28.38 4.41
CA PRO A 52 13.20 -29.59 4.74
C PRO A 52 11.68 -29.35 4.73
N LEU A 53 11.23 -28.16 5.15
CA LEU A 53 9.82 -27.79 5.13
C LEU A 53 9.34 -27.49 3.70
N PHE A 54 10.10 -26.70 2.95
CA PHE A 54 9.71 -26.28 1.59
C PHE A 54 9.71 -27.42 0.57
N GLN A 55 10.57 -28.43 0.78
CA GLN A 55 10.61 -29.64 -0.04
C GLN A 55 9.69 -30.75 0.47
N HIS A 56 9.01 -30.56 1.59
CA HIS A 56 8.08 -31.55 2.11
C HIS A 56 6.95 -31.76 1.10
N SER A 57 6.86 -33.00 0.58
CA SER A 57 5.80 -33.38 -0.35
C SER A 57 4.48 -33.54 0.42
N LEU A 58 3.42 -32.97 -0.15
CA LEU A 58 2.06 -33.09 0.34
C LEU A 58 1.33 -34.20 -0.41
N VAL A 59 1.29 -34.11 -1.75
CA VAL A 59 0.66 -35.10 -2.63
C VAL A 59 1.41 -35.15 -3.96
N GLY A 60 2.02 -36.30 -4.29
CA GLY A 60 2.81 -36.45 -5.52
C GLY A 60 3.97 -35.46 -5.59
N GLU A 61 4.01 -34.66 -6.65
CA GLU A 61 5.03 -33.60 -6.85
C GLU A 61 4.67 -32.27 -6.15
N LEU A 62 3.45 -32.14 -5.61
CA LEU A 62 3.03 -30.95 -4.88
C LEU A 62 3.75 -30.88 -3.53
N ASN A 63 4.67 -29.93 -3.38
CA ASN A 63 5.34 -29.64 -2.12
C ASN A 63 4.85 -28.31 -1.51
N VAL A 64 5.19 -28.10 -0.23
CA VAL A 64 4.84 -26.89 0.51
C VAL A 64 5.34 -25.63 -0.19
N GLY A 65 6.54 -25.64 -0.76
CA GLY A 65 7.10 -24.51 -1.49
C GLY A 65 6.26 -24.12 -2.71
N LEU A 66 5.73 -25.10 -3.46
CA LEU A 66 4.88 -24.87 -4.62
C LEU A 66 3.52 -24.29 -4.21
N VAL A 67 2.91 -24.81 -3.14
CA VAL A 67 1.68 -24.24 -2.57
C VAL A 67 1.91 -22.81 -2.10
N PHE A 68 3.04 -22.55 -1.44
CA PHE A 68 3.39 -21.20 -0.99
C PHE A 68 3.60 -20.26 -2.18
N ALA A 69 4.29 -20.69 -3.24
CA ALA A 69 4.44 -19.92 -4.46
C ALA A 69 3.09 -19.57 -5.10
N LEU A 70 2.16 -20.54 -5.19
CA LEU A 70 0.81 -20.31 -5.70
C LEU A 70 -0.01 -19.35 -4.81
N SER A 71 0.18 -19.41 -3.49
CA SER A 71 -0.50 -18.50 -2.56
C SER A 71 -0.09 -17.03 -2.72
N GLN A 72 1.06 -16.75 -3.34
CA GLN A 72 1.51 -15.37 -3.57
C GLN A 72 0.58 -14.58 -4.50
N TYR A 73 -0.14 -15.23 -5.41
CA TYR A 73 -1.09 -14.57 -6.32
C TYR A 73 -2.32 -13.99 -5.58
N PRO A 74 -3.13 -14.78 -4.86
CA PRO A 74 -4.29 -14.26 -4.15
C PRO A 74 -3.89 -13.28 -3.04
N VAL A 75 -2.76 -13.48 -2.35
CA VAL A 75 -2.27 -12.54 -1.33
C VAL A 75 -1.97 -11.17 -1.93
N GLY A 76 -1.40 -11.10 -3.13
CA GLY A 76 -1.18 -9.84 -3.83
C GLY A 76 -2.49 -9.13 -4.14
N GLY A 77 -3.52 -9.88 -4.58
CA GLY A 77 -4.86 -9.36 -4.76
C GLY A 77 -5.48 -8.81 -3.46
N LEU A 78 -5.32 -9.52 -2.35
CA LEU A 78 -5.80 -9.06 -1.04
C LEU A 78 -5.10 -7.78 -0.58
N LEU A 79 -3.77 -7.68 -0.76
CA LEU A 79 -3.01 -6.47 -0.45
C LEU A 79 -3.46 -5.29 -1.31
N ALA A 80 -3.70 -5.50 -2.61
CA ALA A 80 -4.22 -4.46 -3.51
C ALA A 80 -5.62 -4.00 -3.09
N LEU A 81 -6.51 -4.93 -2.71
CA LEU A 81 -7.84 -4.60 -2.20
C LEU A 81 -7.77 -3.83 -0.87
N ALA A 82 -6.87 -4.22 0.03
CA ALA A 82 -6.64 -3.52 1.29
C ALA A 82 -6.12 -2.09 1.06
N TYR A 83 -5.16 -1.92 0.14
CA TYR A 83 -4.68 -0.62 -0.30
C TYR A 83 -5.82 0.26 -0.82
N LEU A 84 -6.60 -0.24 -1.78
CA LEU A 84 -7.70 0.51 -2.40
C LEU A 84 -8.75 0.94 -1.37
N ARG A 85 -9.12 0.06 -0.45
CA ARG A 85 -10.07 0.40 0.63
C ARG A 85 -9.49 1.47 1.55
N GLY A 86 -8.23 1.33 1.95
CA GLY A 86 -7.55 2.30 2.80
C GLY A 86 -7.46 3.67 2.14
N THR A 87 -6.99 3.74 0.89
CA THR A 87 -6.82 5.01 0.18
C THR A 87 -8.14 5.70 -0.11
N ARG A 88 -9.21 4.98 -0.45
CA ARG A 88 -10.54 5.60 -0.65
C ARG A 88 -10.98 6.45 0.53
N THR A 89 -10.72 6.01 1.76
CA THR A 89 -11.07 6.78 2.97
C THR A 89 -10.21 8.03 3.15
N LEU A 90 -8.94 7.96 2.73
CA LEU A 90 -7.99 9.07 2.81
C LEU A 90 -8.25 10.10 1.70
N ASP A 91 -8.57 9.63 0.50
CA ASP A 91 -8.92 10.46 -0.66
C ASP A 91 -10.15 11.31 -0.35
N ALA A 92 -11.17 10.74 0.30
CA ALA A 92 -12.34 11.50 0.76
C ALA A 92 -11.99 12.66 1.71
N ARG A 93 -10.99 12.48 2.59
CA ARG A 93 -10.50 13.56 3.48
C ARG A 93 -9.72 14.61 2.71
N LEU A 94 -8.85 14.18 1.79
CA LEU A 94 -8.08 15.10 0.95
C LEU A 94 -8.97 15.91 0.00
N GLN A 95 -10.14 15.40 -0.39
CA GLN A 95 -11.10 16.17 -1.17
C GLN A 95 -11.58 17.42 -0.44
N ALA A 96 -11.81 17.35 0.88
CA ALA A 96 -12.19 18.52 1.68
C ALA A 96 -11.07 19.58 1.71
N VAL A 97 -9.82 19.15 1.90
CA VAL A 97 -8.65 20.04 1.85
C VAL A 97 -8.48 20.64 0.45
N ARG A 98 -8.66 19.84 -0.61
CA ARG A 98 -8.61 20.30 -1.99
C ARG A 98 -9.64 21.39 -2.25
N GLN A 99 -10.90 21.20 -1.84
CA GLN A 99 -11.95 22.21 -2.02
C GLN A 99 -11.64 23.52 -1.26
N ARG A 100 -11.00 23.44 -0.10
CA ARG A 100 -10.62 24.61 0.71
C ARG A 100 -9.55 25.48 0.05
N TYR A 101 -8.54 24.87 -0.56
CA TYR A 101 -7.35 25.60 -1.06
C TYR A 101 -7.26 25.66 -2.60
N LEU A 102 -7.95 24.77 -3.30
CA LEU A 102 -7.90 24.60 -4.75
C LEU A 102 -9.31 24.45 -5.36
N PRO A 103 -10.25 25.38 -5.09
CA PRO A 103 -11.62 25.28 -5.62
C PRO A 103 -11.69 25.41 -7.14
N GLU A 104 -10.76 26.14 -7.75
CA GLU A 104 -10.76 26.42 -9.21
C GLU A 104 -10.04 25.35 -10.04
N VAL A 105 -9.30 24.45 -9.38
CA VAL A 105 -8.68 23.30 -10.04
C VAL A 105 -9.72 22.20 -10.12
N ALA A 106 -10.61 22.27 -11.11
CA ALA A 106 -11.59 21.23 -11.42
C ALA A 106 -10.89 19.88 -11.77
N PRO A 107 -11.51 18.72 -11.51
CA PRO A 107 -10.96 17.40 -11.87
C PRO A 107 -10.89 17.18 -13.38
#